data_AF-A8ZKA7-F1
#
_entry.id   AF-A8ZKA7-F1
#
_cell.length_a   1.000
_cell.length_b   1.000
_cell.length_c   1.000
_cell.angle_alpha   90.00
_cell.angle_beta   90.00
_cell.angle_gamma   90.00
#
_symmetry.space_group_name_H-M   'P 1'
#
loop_
_entity.id
_entity.type
_entity.pdbx_description
1 polymer ?
#
loop_
_entity_poly.entity_id
_entity_poly.type
_entity_poly.pdbx_seq_one_letter_code
_entity_poly.pdbx_strand_id
1 'polypeptide(L)' 'MEEQVLYRIVTILSFFIIATLFLNRSDAFPVNLPRAKTVKPQLLPKVTVTIDVQGDSALNREPIQLNSLEA' A
#
# COMPACT_ATOMS: atom_id res chain seq x y z
N MET A 1 38.28 31.41 12.73
CA MET A 1 37.64 30.60 13.80
C MET A 1 36.21 30.22 13.42
N GLU A 2 35.42 31.16 12.91
CA GLU A 2 34.02 30.97 12.46
C GLU A 2 33.79 29.88 11.38
N GLU A 3 34.66 29.80 10.37
CA GLU A 3 34.50 28.85 9.26
C GLU A 3 34.55 27.38 9.72
N GLN A 4 35.37 27.09 10.74
CA GLN A 4 35.46 25.77 11.36
C GLN A 4 34.20 25.42 12.16
N VAL A 5 33.52 26.41 12.74
CA VAL A 5 32.26 26.19 13.47
C VAL A 5 31.14 25.87 12.50
N LEU A 6 31.05 26.59 11.38
CA LEU A 6 30.05 26.34 10.34
C LEU A 6 30.20 24.93 9.73
N TYR A 7 31.43 24.51 9.42
CA TYR A 7 31.70 23.17 8.89
C TYR A 7 31.25 22.05 9.85
N ARG A 8 31.43 22.23 11.17
CA ARG A 8 30.98 21.27 12.19
C ARG A 8 29.46 21.13 12.25
N ILE A 9 28.73 22.24 12.11
CA ILE A 9 27.26 22.25 12.11
C ILE A 9 26.71 21.58 10.84
N VAL A 10 27.30 21.83 9.68
CA VAL A 10 26.88 21.19 8.42
C VAL A 10 27.21 19.69 8.43
N THR A 11 28.35 19.32 8.99
CA THR A 11 28.78 17.92 9.10
C THR A 11 27.85 17.14 10.03
N ILE A 12 27.50 17.70 11.21
CA ILE A 12 26.58 17.03 12.13
C ILE A 12 25.18 16.93 11.52
N LEU A 13 24.69 17.98 10.85
CA LEU A 13 23.40 17.96 10.18
C LEU A 13 23.34 16.88 9.08
N SER A 14 24.36 16.84 8.22
CA SER A 14 24.45 15.84 7.14
C SER A 14 24.47 14.41 7.69
N PHE A 15 25.21 14.18 8.78
CA PHE A 15 25.22 12.88 9.46
C PHE A 15 23.81 12.49 9.93
N PHE A 16 23.10 13.39 10.60
CA PHE A 16 21.73 13.13 11.08
C PHE A 16 20.74 12.86 9.95
N ILE A 17 20.84 13.60 8.83
CA ILE A 17 19.99 13.38 7.64
C ILE A 17 20.23 11.97 7.08
N ILE A 18 21.49 11.60 6.83
CA ILE A 18 21.86 10.29 6.26
C ILE A 18 21.45 9.17 7.23
N ALA A 19 21.72 9.33 8.52
CA ALA A 19 21.34 8.36 9.55
C ALA A 19 19.82 8.16 9.61
N THR A 20 19.03 9.23 9.52
CA THR A 20 17.56 9.13 9.55
C THR A 20 17.03 8.43 8.29
N LEU A 21 17.57 8.74 7.11
CA LEU A 21 17.20 8.05 5.87
C LEU A 21 17.52 6.55 5.92
N PHE A 22 18.64 6.20 6.53
CA PHE A 22 19.06 4.81 6.71
C PHE A 22 18.18 4.06 7.72
N LEU A 23 17.84 4.70 8.85
CA LEU A 23 17.04 4.11 9.92
C LEU A 23 15.54 4.03 9.59
N ASN A 24 15.02 4.97 8.78
CA ASN A 24 13.63 4.94 8.28
C ASN A 24 13.50 4.14 6.98
N ARG A 25 14.36 3.16 6.75
CA ARG A 25 14.06 2.11 5.78
C ARG A 25 12.94 1.27 6.37
N SER A 26 11.70 1.77 6.25
CA SER A 26 10.51 0.94 6.38
C SER A 26 10.75 -0.22 5.43
N ASP A 27 11.01 -1.42 5.97
CA ASP A 27 11.05 -2.63 5.17
C ASP A 27 9.82 -2.54 4.28
N ALA A 28 10.07 -2.38 2.98
CA ALA A 28 9.03 -2.14 2.02
C ALA A 28 8.18 -3.39 2.08
N PHE A 29 7.12 -3.34 2.89
CA PHE A 29 6.14 -4.39 2.99
C PHE A 29 5.82 -4.71 1.53
N PRO A 30 5.91 -5.98 1.08
CA PRO A 30 5.76 -6.30 -0.32
C PRO A 30 4.35 -5.90 -0.77
N VAL A 31 4.24 -4.64 -1.20
CA VAL A 31 3.00 -4.02 -1.64
C VAL A 31 2.93 -4.27 -3.13
N ASN A 32 1.84 -4.90 -3.54
CA ASN A 32 1.52 -5.00 -4.96
C ASN A 32 1.12 -3.61 -5.46
N LEU A 33 2.11 -2.80 -5.88
CA LEU A 33 1.87 -1.53 -6.52
C LEU A 33 1.47 -1.77 -7.97
N PRO A 34 0.23 -1.41 -8.38
CA PRO A 34 -0.17 -1.54 -9.78
C PRO A 34 0.73 -0.62 -10.62
N ARG A 35 1.31 -1.17 -11.70
CA ARG A 35 2.16 -0.40 -12.62
C ARG A 35 1.37 0.81 -13.14
N ALA A 36 1.97 1.99 -13.10
CA ALA A 36 1.36 3.21 -13.62
C ALA A 36 1.16 3.10 -15.15
N LYS A 37 0.02 2.55 -15.56
CA LYS A 37 -0.65 2.95 -16.79
C LYS A 37 -1.45 4.19 -16.44
N THR A 38 -1.51 5.19 -17.31
CA THR A 38 -2.47 6.29 -17.20
C THR A 38 -3.86 5.71 -16.95
N VAL A 39 -4.33 5.71 -15.70
CA VAL A 39 -5.51 4.97 -15.27
C VAL A 39 -6.75 5.79 -15.64
N LYS A 40 -7.49 5.35 -16.65
CA LYS A 40 -8.94 5.64 -16.69
C LYS A 40 -9.56 4.99 -15.45
N PRO A 41 -10.44 5.66 -14.69
CA PRO A 41 -11.14 5.02 -13.59
C PRO A 41 -11.91 3.81 -14.15
N GLN A 42 -11.39 2.61 -13.88
CA GLN A 42 -12.14 1.38 -14.07
C GLN A 42 -13.18 1.40 -12.95
N LEU A 43 -14.41 1.77 -13.27
CA LEU A 43 -15.56 1.47 -12.44
C LEU A 43 -15.69 -0.05 -12.44
N LEU A 44 -14.91 -0.71 -11.58
CA LEU A 44 -15.11 -2.11 -11.28
C LEU A 44 -16.54 -2.19 -10.70
N PRO A 45 -17.43 -3.00 -11.27
CA PRO A 45 -18.75 -3.19 -10.68
C PRO A 45 -18.53 -3.64 -9.24
N LYS A 46 -19.13 -2.94 -8.28
CA LYS A 46 -19.04 -3.33 -6.87
C LYS A 46 -19.81 -4.64 -6.71
N VAL A 47 -19.08 -5.74 -6.59
CA VAL A 47 -19.64 -7.06 -6.36
C VAL A 47 -19.64 -7.32 -4.84
N THR A 48 -20.83 -7.55 -4.27
CA THR A 48 -20.98 -7.90 -2.84
C THR A 48 -21.31 -9.38 -2.75
N VAL A 49 -20.47 -10.18 -2.10
CA VAL A 49 -20.73 -11.58 -1.78
C VAL A 49 -21.15 -11.67 -0.32
N THR A 50 -22.38 -12.10 -0.07
CA THR A 50 -22.89 -12.40 1.28
C THR A 50 -22.79 -13.90 1.49
N ILE A 51 -22.30 -14.32 2.66
CA ILE A 51 -22.25 -15.71 3.09
C ILE A 51 -23.00 -15.81 4.41
N ASP A 52 -24.03 -16.65 4.47
CA ASP A 52 -24.76 -16.95 5.71
C ASP A 52 -24.04 -18.07 6.50
N VAL A 53 -24.34 -18.18 7.80
CA VAL A 53 -23.78 -19.21 8.70
C VAL A 53 -24.13 -20.65 8.26
N GLN A 54 -25.16 -20.81 7.42
CA GLN A 54 -25.56 -22.09 6.84
C GLN A 54 -24.77 -22.43 5.56
N GLY A 55 -23.90 -21.53 5.09
CA GLY A 55 -23.09 -21.72 3.89
C GLY A 55 -23.75 -21.23 2.60
N ASP A 56 -24.94 -20.62 2.68
CA ASP A 56 -25.61 -20.02 1.53
C ASP A 56 -24.89 -18.75 1.06
N SER A 57 -24.63 -18.66 -0.25
CA SER A 57 -23.99 -17.50 -0.86
C SER A 57 -24.96 -16.66 -1.69
N ALA A 58 -24.82 -15.33 -1.63
CA ALA A 58 -25.57 -14.42 -2.48
C ALA A 58 -24.63 -13.38 -3.12
N LEU A 59 -24.81 -13.16 -4.42
CA LEU A 59 -24.12 -12.14 -5.19
C LEU A 59 -25.05 -10.95 -5.35
N ASN A 60 -24.70 -9.79 -4.80
CA ASN A 60 -25.53 -8.59 -4.89
C ASN A 60 -27.00 -8.82 -4.47
N ARG A 61 -27.22 -9.65 -3.44
CA ARG A 61 -28.53 -10.09 -2.92
C ARG A 61 -29.29 -11.08 -3.80
N GLU A 62 -28.69 -11.57 -4.88
CA GLU A 62 -29.22 -12.70 -5.66
C GLU A 62 -28.59 -14.00 -5.13
N PRO A 63 -29.39 -15.00 -4.73
CA PRO A 63 -28.87 -16.27 -4.25
C PRO A 63 -28.13 -17.00 -5.37
N ILE A 64 -26.91 -17.44 -5.09
CA ILE A 64 -26.07 -18.17 -6.03
C ILE A 64 -25.46 -19.38 -5.33
N GLN A 65 -25.23 -20.45 -6.08
CA GLN A 65 -24.52 -21.62 -5.55
C GLN A 65 -23.02 -21.38 -5.68
N LEU A 66 -22.22 -21.79 -4.69
CA LEU A 66 -20.76 -21.65 -4.74
C LEU A 66 -20.14 -22.31 -5.99
N ASN A 67 -20.75 -23.39 -6.47
CA ASN A 67 -20.33 -24.11 -7.69
C ASN A 67 -20.51 -23.27 -8.97
N SER A 68 -21.28 -22.18 -8.94
CA SER A 68 -21.44 -21.28 -10.08
C SER A 68 -20.48 -20.08 -10.05
N LEU A 69 -19.57 -20.00 -9.07
CA LEU A 69 -18.55 -18.96 -8.94
C LEU A 69 -17.20 -19.33 -9.59
N GLU A 70 -17.18 -20.21 -10.60
CA GLU A 70 -15.93 -20.70 -11.18
C GLU A 70 -15.28 -19.78 -12.24
N ALA A 71 -14.00 -19.50 -11.97
CA ALA A 71 -12.87 -18.97 -12.75
C ALA A 71 -12.87 -17.49 -13.19
#